data_AF-A0A2G9PSP2-F1
#
_entry.id   AF-A0A2G9PSP2-F1
#
_cell.length_a   1.000
_cell.length_b   1.000
_cell.length_c   1.000
_cell.angle_alpha   90.00
_cell.angle_beta   90.00
_cell.angle_gamma   90.00
#
_symmetry.space_group_name_H-M   'P 1'
#
loop_
_entity.id
_entity.type
_entity.pdbx_description
1 polymer ?
#
loop_
_entity_poly.entity_id
_entity_poly.type
_entity_poly.pdbx_seq_one_letter_code
_entity_poly.pdbx_strand_id
1 'polypeptide(L)'
;MGGGWVRIALGSDHAGFELKNKILAYLKKKHDVHDYGTHGAEPVDYPDYALRTCDAVVSGAAVFGVLVCGTGVGMSVSANKIKGVRAALCASPETAKQSREHVDANVLVLASSTKDAEKITDVFLNTPFTQAERHVRRLRKVAELEAPSRLSSLRAREVLDSRGAPTVEAEAWAGQWRTLAAAPSGASAGVHEALELRDGGKRYFGKGVTKAVRNVNSILSPSLRGKHVDARALDSVILSVDGTPNKQRIGANATIASSMALWRLQALVEGKALYALLGDARRMPCPAANLINGGMHAGNDLDFQEYLLLPVGARTFSEATEIVSETYRALKGILEKKYGRGATNVGDEGGFAPPLKDAEAPLELISKALDEAGHAKKAKLGLDCAASRLLKGNAYVVESKKYAPDAFADYYASLAKKFPLAYIEDPFAEDAFGEFAMLTKMLGSKLSIVGDDLLVTNTERIKTAIMGSACNALLLKPNQIGTVSEALEAGRLAKEAGWKVVVSHRSGETDDSFIADIAVGVGAEFAKIGAPARGERTSKYNRLLRIEEQLLAR
;
A
#
# COMPACT_ATOMS: atom_id res chain seq x y z
N MET A 1 -26.22 30.11 -35.37
CA MET A 1 -27.02 30.02 -34.14
C MET A 1 -26.75 28.66 -33.51
N GLY A 2 -26.23 28.50 -32.30
CA GLY A 2 -25.59 29.44 -31.38
C GLY A 2 -24.51 28.67 -30.63
N GLY A 3 -23.25 29.09 -30.75
CA GLY A 3 -22.23 28.65 -29.81
C GLY A 3 -22.53 29.32 -28.49
N GLY A 4 -22.84 28.54 -27.46
CA GLY A 4 -23.08 29.07 -26.12
C GLY A 4 -21.90 29.91 -25.65
N TRP A 5 -22.14 30.81 -24.69
CA TRP A 5 -21.05 31.52 -24.02
C TRP A 5 -20.12 30.48 -23.38
N VAL A 6 -18.82 30.68 -23.57
CA VAL A 6 -17.78 29.78 -23.05
C VAL A 6 -16.93 30.58 -22.09
N ARG A 7 -16.46 29.94 -21.01
CA ARG A 7 -15.53 30.54 -20.05
C ARG A 7 -14.12 30.52 -20.61
N ILE A 8 -13.49 31.68 -20.74
CA ILE A 8 -12.16 31.86 -21.32
C ILE A 8 -11.24 32.51 -20.30
N ALA A 9 -10.07 31.91 -20.08
CA ALA A 9 -8.97 32.52 -19.34
C ALA A 9 -8.05 33.24 -20.33
N LEU A 10 -7.87 34.54 -20.17
CA LEU A 10 -7.01 35.35 -21.03
C LEU A 10 -5.83 35.88 -20.22
N GLY A 11 -4.60 35.64 -20.65
CA GLY A 11 -3.40 36.09 -19.95
C GLY A 11 -2.35 36.70 -20.87
N SER A 12 -1.53 37.60 -20.34
CA SER A 12 -0.37 38.14 -21.03
C SER A 12 0.71 38.61 -20.06
N ASP A 13 1.95 38.61 -20.53
CA ASP A 13 2.99 39.45 -19.95
C ASP A 13 2.85 40.90 -20.44
N HIS A 14 3.81 41.74 -20.04
CA HIS A 14 3.88 43.14 -20.43
C HIS A 14 3.99 43.35 -21.93
N ALA A 15 4.76 42.52 -22.64
CA ALA A 15 4.93 42.61 -24.09
C ALA A 15 3.63 42.28 -24.86
N GLY A 16 2.76 41.45 -24.28
CA GLY A 16 1.45 41.11 -24.83
C GLY A 16 0.29 42.02 -24.40
N PHE A 17 0.51 42.97 -23.49
CA PHE A 17 -0.54 43.73 -22.79
C PHE A 17 -1.55 44.41 -23.73
N GLU A 18 -1.06 45.16 -24.73
CA GLU A 18 -1.91 45.88 -25.67
C GLU A 18 -2.81 44.96 -26.49
N LEU A 19 -2.22 43.90 -27.07
CA LEU A 19 -2.98 42.94 -27.87
C LEU A 19 -3.96 42.15 -26.99
N LYS A 20 -3.57 41.80 -25.76
CA LYS A 20 -4.47 41.17 -24.78
C LYS A 20 -5.69 42.03 -24.51
N ASN A 21 -5.53 43.33 -24.26
CA ASN A 21 -6.68 44.23 -24.00
C ASN A 21 -7.61 44.34 -25.21
N LYS A 22 -7.05 44.37 -26.43
CA LYS A 22 -7.83 44.33 -27.67
C LYS A 22 -8.67 43.04 -27.77
N ILE A 23 -8.06 41.88 -27.51
CA ILE A 23 -8.74 40.58 -27.52
C ILE A 23 -9.78 40.49 -26.38
N LEU A 24 -9.47 41.01 -25.20
CA LEU A 24 -10.38 41.05 -24.05
C LEU A 24 -11.67 41.79 -24.40
N ALA A 25 -11.54 43.01 -24.95
CA ALA A 25 -12.67 43.82 -25.38
C ALA A 25 -13.49 43.15 -26.50
N TYR A 26 -12.83 42.40 -27.38
CA TYR A 26 -13.47 41.64 -28.44
C TYR A 26 -14.26 40.43 -27.91
N LEU A 27 -13.65 39.61 -27.06
CA LEU A 27 -14.24 38.36 -26.55
C LEU A 27 -15.36 38.62 -25.53
N LYS A 28 -15.26 39.65 -24.69
CA LYS A 28 -16.31 40.01 -23.70
C LYS A 28 -17.69 40.28 -24.32
N LYS A 29 -17.77 40.53 -25.63
CA LYS A 29 -19.03 40.73 -26.35
C LYS A 29 -19.80 39.44 -26.59
N LYS A 30 -19.18 38.27 -26.40
CA LYS A 30 -19.70 36.97 -26.85
C LYS A 30 -19.35 35.77 -25.97
N HIS A 31 -18.48 35.95 -24.99
CA HIS A 31 -18.02 34.91 -24.08
C HIS A 31 -17.83 35.47 -22.67
N ASP A 32 -17.76 34.58 -21.69
CA ASP A 32 -17.39 34.92 -20.32
C ASP A 32 -15.86 34.89 -20.20
N VAL A 33 -15.23 36.05 -20.05
CA VAL A 33 -13.76 36.20 -20.14
C VAL A 33 -13.19 36.73 -18.85
N HIS A 34 -12.29 35.97 -18.25
CA HIS A 34 -11.54 36.35 -17.05
C HIS A 34 -10.10 36.71 -17.45
N ASP A 35 -9.65 37.89 -17.03
CA ASP A 35 -8.30 38.40 -17.31
C ASP A 35 -7.34 37.97 -16.19
N TYR A 36 -6.41 37.10 -16.53
CA TYR A 36 -5.33 36.60 -15.69
C TYR A 36 -3.98 37.24 -16.06
N GLY A 37 -3.94 38.19 -16.99
CA GLY A 37 -2.75 38.85 -17.49
C GLY A 37 -2.26 40.00 -16.61
N THR A 38 -1.19 40.66 -17.05
CA THR A 38 -0.76 41.92 -16.44
C THR A 38 -1.77 43.05 -16.69
N HIS A 39 -1.75 44.05 -15.81
CA HIS A 39 -2.58 45.24 -15.89
C HIS A 39 -1.82 46.50 -16.35
N GLY A 40 -0.56 46.34 -16.77
CA GLY A 40 0.25 47.43 -17.32
C GLY A 40 1.43 46.95 -18.17
N ALA A 41 2.17 47.91 -18.71
CA ALA A 41 3.33 47.68 -19.58
C ALA A 41 4.65 47.47 -18.81
N GLU A 42 4.62 47.51 -17.47
CA GLU A 42 5.80 47.28 -16.64
C GLU A 42 6.35 45.86 -16.82
N PRO A 43 7.67 45.68 -16.95
CA PRO A 43 8.28 44.36 -17.13
C PRO A 43 7.85 43.35 -16.07
N VAL A 44 7.44 42.17 -16.53
CA VAL A 44 7.02 41.03 -15.72
C VAL A 44 7.39 39.72 -16.41
N ASP A 45 7.51 38.65 -15.63
CA ASP A 45 7.91 37.33 -16.12
C ASP A 45 6.72 36.53 -16.67
N TYR A 46 6.83 36.12 -17.94
CA TYR A 46 5.75 35.41 -18.64
C TYR A 46 5.34 34.05 -18.02
N PRO A 47 6.21 33.24 -17.37
CA PRO A 47 5.80 31.95 -16.81
C PRO A 47 4.69 32.07 -15.76
N ASP A 48 4.67 33.15 -14.96
CA ASP A 48 3.67 33.36 -13.92
C ASP A 48 2.26 33.53 -14.50
N TYR A 49 2.16 34.27 -15.61
CA TYR A 49 0.89 34.50 -16.31
C TYR A 49 0.46 33.29 -17.14
N ALA A 50 1.43 32.54 -17.70
CA ALA A 50 1.16 31.24 -18.32
C ALA A 50 0.51 30.30 -17.30
N LEU A 51 1.10 30.18 -16.10
CA LEU A 51 0.62 29.31 -15.04
C LEU A 51 -0.79 29.67 -14.60
N ARG A 52 -1.05 30.92 -14.23
CA ARG A 52 -2.38 31.38 -13.79
C ARG A 52 -3.48 31.09 -14.81
N THR A 53 -3.22 31.38 -16.08
CA THR A 53 -4.17 31.17 -17.17
C THR A 53 -4.42 29.68 -17.40
N CYS A 54 -3.36 28.88 -17.38
CA CYS A 54 -3.44 27.43 -17.60
C CYS A 54 -4.09 26.70 -16.42
N ASP A 55 -3.84 27.13 -15.18
CA ASP A 55 -4.49 26.62 -13.96
C ASP A 55 -6.00 26.77 -14.04
N ALA A 56 -6.49 27.90 -14.57
CA ALA A 56 -7.91 28.10 -14.82
C ALA A 56 -8.47 27.08 -15.84
N VAL A 57 -7.70 26.72 -16.87
CA VAL A 57 -8.11 25.72 -17.87
C VAL A 57 -8.12 24.30 -17.28
N VAL A 58 -7.04 23.88 -16.61
CA VAL A 58 -6.93 22.52 -16.08
C VAL A 58 -7.83 22.26 -14.88
N SER A 59 -8.17 23.28 -14.10
CA SER A 59 -9.15 23.19 -13.01
C SER A 59 -10.61 23.19 -13.50
N GLY A 60 -10.84 23.48 -14.78
CA GLY A 60 -12.19 23.61 -15.35
C GLY A 60 -12.89 24.94 -15.02
N ALA A 61 -12.18 25.92 -14.46
CA ALA A 61 -12.68 27.28 -14.29
C ALA A 61 -12.89 27.99 -15.64
N ALA A 62 -12.05 27.67 -16.63
CA ALA A 62 -12.19 28.04 -18.02
C ALA A 62 -12.16 26.80 -18.92
N VAL A 63 -12.82 26.87 -20.08
CA VAL A 63 -12.77 25.81 -21.09
C VAL A 63 -11.56 25.99 -22.00
N PHE A 64 -11.23 27.24 -22.31
CA PHE A 64 -10.09 27.59 -23.17
C PHE A 64 -9.23 28.67 -22.53
N GLY A 65 -7.93 28.60 -22.80
CA GLY A 65 -6.98 29.65 -22.50
C GLY A 65 -6.58 30.43 -23.76
N VAL A 66 -6.29 31.71 -23.61
CA VAL A 66 -5.63 32.53 -24.63
C VAL A 66 -4.45 33.25 -23.95
N LEU A 67 -3.25 33.04 -24.47
CA LEU A 67 -2.02 33.64 -23.97
C LEU A 67 -1.41 34.56 -25.01
N VAL A 68 -0.92 35.71 -24.57
CA VAL A 68 -0.21 36.66 -25.43
C VAL A 68 1.13 37.05 -24.81
N CYS A 69 2.22 36.96 -25.57
CA CYS A 69 3.48 37.61 -25.20
C CYS A 69 4.22 38.13 -26.45
N GLY A 70 5.41 38.69 -26.28
CA GLY A 70 6.19 39.27 -27.39
C GLY A 70 6.26 38.38 -28.64
N THR A 71 6.82 37.18 -28.52
CA THR A 71 6.91 36.21 -29.64
C THR A 71 5.91 35.07 -29.56
N GLY A 72 5.21 34.92 -28.43
CA GLY A 72 4.40 33.74 -28.11
C GLY A 72 5.21 32.48 -27.75
N VAL A 73 6.52 32.45 -28.01
CA VAL A 73 7.35 31.24 -27.82
C VAL A 73 7.49 30.89 -26.34
N GLY A 74 7.86 31.86 -25.49
CA GLY A 74 8.05 31.63 -24.06
C GLY A 74 6.78 31.11 -23.38
N MET A 75 5.66 31.78 -23.60
CA MET A 75 4.35 31.36 -23.11
C MET A 75 3.98 29.96 -23.60
N SER A 76 4.25 29.63 -24.87
CA SER A 76 4.01 28.29 -25.42
C SER A 76 4.87 27.23 -24.74
N VAL A 77 6.14 27.51 -24.44
CA VAL A 77 7.03 26.57 -23.73
C VAL A 77 6.55 26.36 -22.30
N SER A 78 6.26 27.43 -21.55
CA SER A 78 5.82 27.35 -20.15
C SER A 78 4.46 26.68 -20.03
N ALA A 79 3.48 27.05 -20.86
CA ALA A 79 2.14 26.48 -20.81
C ALA A 79 2.16 24.96 -21.04
N ASN A 80 2.95 24.47 -22.00
CA ASN A 80 3.07 23.03 -22.26
C ASN A 80 3.89 22.25 -21.20
N LYS A 81 4.36 22.88 -20.11
CA LYS A 81 4.86 22.18 -18.92
C LYS A 81 3.77 21.81 -17.92
N ILE A 82 2.57 22.37 -18.10
CA ILE A 82 1.44 22.17 -17.19
C ILE A 82 0.64 20.97 -17.71
N LYS A 83 0.53 19.93 -16.88
CA LYS A 83 -0.12 18.67 -17.25
C LYS A 83 -1.56 18.93 -17.71
N GLY A 84 -1.96 18.36 -18.85
CA GLY A 84 -3.29 18.57 -19.43
C GLY A 84 -3.43 19.84 -20.27
N VAL A 85 -2.41 20.68 -20.38
CA VAL A 85 -2.37 21.82 -21.31
C VAL A 85 -1.76 21.40 -22.64
N ARG A 86 -2.43 21.76 -23.72
CA ARG A 86 -1.93 21.66 -25.10
C ARG A 86 -1.98 23.05 -25.69
N ALA A 87 -0.91 23.80 -25.48
CA ALA A 87 -0.80 25.19 -25.92
C ALA A 87 -0.22 25.26 -27.34
N ALA A 88 -0.89 26.00 -28.22
CA ALA A 88 -0.51 26.12 -29.62
C ALA A 88 -0.25 27.58 -30.01
N LEU A 89 1.01 27.89 -30.34
CA LEU A 89 1.38 29.15 -30.97
C LEU A 89 0.85 29.21 -32.40
N CYS A 90 -0.12 30.10 -32.65
CA CYS A 90 -0.78 30.23 -33.94
C CYS A 90 -0.51 31.61 -34.54
N ALA A 91 -0.12 31.65 -35.81
CA ALA A 91 0.16 32.89 -36.55
C ALA A 91 -0.89 33.20 -37.63
N SER A 92 -1.85 32.29 -37.85
CA SER A 92 -2.90 32.43 -38.87
C SER A 92 -4.18 31.67 -38.50
N PRO A 93 -5.32 31.98 -39.12
CA PRO A 93 -6.56 31.22 -38.93
C PRO A 93 -6.39 29.72 -39.24
N GLU A 94 -5.58 29.37 -40.24
CA GLU A 94 -5.32 27.99 -40.63
C GLU A 94 -4.56 27.22 -39.54
N THR A 95 -3.55 27.85 -38.93
CA THR A 95 -2.80 27.22 -37.82
C THR A 95 -3.65 27.07 -36.56
N ALA A 96 -4.54 28.03 -36.28
CA ALA A 96 -5.53 27.92 -35.21
C ALA A 96 -6.56 26.80 -35.46
N LYS A 97 -7.03 26.67 -36.70
CA LYS A 97 -7.94 25.59 -37.11
C LYS A 97 -7.27 24.23 -36.92
N GLN A 98 -6.06 24.07 -37.46
CA GLN A 98 -5.33 22.80 -37.38
C GLN A 98 -4.94 22.43 -35.95
N SER A 99 -4.61 23.41 -35.08
CA SER A 99 -4.29 23.12 -33.68
C SER A 99 -5.48 22.52 -32.93
N ARG A 100 -6.70 22.96 -33.23
CA ARG A 100 -7.93 22.34 -32.71
C ARG A 100 -8.22 21.00 -33.38
N GLU A 101 -8.26 20.97 -34.71
CA GLU A 101 -8.66 19.79 -35.48
C GLU A 101 -7.74 18.59 -35.24
N HIS A 102 -6.42 18.82 -35.14
CA HIS A 102 -5.42 17.76 -35.16
C HIS A 102 -4.88 17.37 -33.80
N VAL A 103 -4.81 18.31 -32.85
CA VAL A 103 -4.18 18.09 -31.54
C VAL A 103 -5.05 18.54 -30.36
N ASP A 104 -6.30 18.94 -30.62
CA ASP A 104 -7.26 19.35 -29.59
C ASP A 104 -6.65 20.36 -28.59
N ALA A 105 -5.93 21.36 -29.12
CA ALA A 105 -5.27 22.38 -28.32
C ALA A 105 -6.30 23.14 -27.47
N ASN A 106 -6.09 23.26 -26.17
CA ASN A 106 -7.00 23.94 -25.25
C ASN A 106 -6.50 25.33 -24.81
N VAL A 107 -5.27 25.69 -25.21
CA VAL A 107 -4.71 27.03 -25.02
C VAL A 107 -4.19 27.57 -26.34
N LEU A 108 -4.69 28.73 -26.76
CA LEU A 108 -4.16 29.48 -27.90
C LEU A 108 -3.02 30.37 -27.41
N VAL A 109 -1.91 30.42 -28.14
CA VAL A 109 -0.82 31.36 -27.87
C VAL A 109 -0.64 32.27 -29.08
N LEU A 110 -0.53 33.58 -28.84
CA LEU A 110 -0.36 34.61 -29.85
C LEU A 110 0.88 35.44 -29.56
N ALA A 111 1.61 35.81 -30.61
CA ALA A 111 2.62 36.86 -30.53
C ALA A 111 1.95 38.24 -30.47
N SER A 112 2.56 39.22 -29.82
CA SER A 112 2.01 40.58 -29.75
C SER A 112 1.90 41.26 -31.13
N SER A 113 2.72 40.81 -32.09
CA SER A 113 2.71 41.24 -33.49
C SER A 113 1.69 40.52 -34.38
N THR A 114 0.87 39.63 -33.82
CA THR A 114 -0.06 38.80 -34.61
C THR A 114 -1.13 39.66 -35.29
N LYS A 115 -1.20 39.57 -36.61
CA LYS A 115 -2.28 40.18 -37.41
C LYS A 115 -3.54 39.35 -37.34
N ASP A 116 -4.71 39.99 -37.43
CA ASP A 116 -6.02 39.34 -37.39
C ASP A 116 -6.24 38.46 -36.15
N ALA A 117 -5.65 38.83 -35.00
CA ALA A 117 -5.70 38.05 -33.77
C ALA A 117 -7.12 37.69 -33.34
N GLU A 118 -8.10 38.58 -33.56
CA GLU A 118 -9.52 38.32 -33.33
C GLU A 118 -10.06 37.16 -34.17
N LYS A 119 -9.72 37.13 -35.46
CA LYS A 119 -10.14 36.07 -36.38
C LYS A 119 -9.47 34.74 -36.04
N ILE A 120 -8.18 34.77 -35.70
CA ILE A 120 -7.43 33.59 -35.26
C ILE A 120 -8.05 33.01 -33.99
N THR A 121 -8.35 33.88 -33.03
CA THR A 121 -9.00 33.51 -31.77
C THR A 121 -10.38 32.88 -32.01
N ASP A 122 -11.19 33.46 -32.90
CA ASP A 122 -12.49 32.90 -33.25
C ASP A 122 -12.39 31.53 -33.91
N VAL A 123 -11.46 31.36 -34.85
CA VAL A 123 -11.25 30.06 -35.49
C VAL A 123 -10.81 29.03 -34.46
N PHE A 124 -9.92 29.37 -33.53
CA PHE A 124 -9.53 28.47 -32.46
C PHE A 124 -10.73 28.08 -31.56
N LEU A 125 -11.50 29.05 -31.07
CA LEU A 125 -12.58 28.78 -30.12
C LEU A 125 -13.75 28.00 -30.76
N ASN A 126 -14.01 28.20 -32.05
CA ASN A 126 -15.14 27.60 -32.74
C ASN A 126 -14.81 26.30 -33.49
N THR A 127 -13.53 25.95 -33.64
CA THR A 127 -13.14 24.73 -34.35
C THR A 127 -13.21 23.51 -33.43
N PRO A 128 -14.01 22.48 -33.77
CA PRO A 128 -14.08 21.25 -33.00
C PRO A 128 -12.85 20.37 -33.28
N PHE A 129 -12.55 19.48 -32.35
CA PHE A 129 -11.60 18.40 -32.60
C PHE A 129 -12.22 17.38 -33.58
N THR A 130 -11.46 16.98 -34.61
CA THR A 130 -12.00 16.17 -35.72
C THR A 130 -12.37 14.74 -35.34
N GLN A 131 -11.88 14.23 -34.20
CA GLN A 131 -12.05 12.83 -33.77
C GLN A 131 -11.53 11.78 -34.78
N ALA A 132 -10.82 12.18 -35.84
CA ALA A 132 -10.29 11.23 -36.80
C ALA A 132 -9.27 10.31 -36.12
N GLU A 133 -9.30 9.01 -36.44
CA GLU A 133 -8.51 7.97 -35.75
C GLU A 133 -7.03 8.35 -35.63
N ARG A 134 -6.43 8.86 -36.71
CA ARG A 134 -5.01 9.29 -36.71
C ARG A 134 -4.71 10.38 -35.68
N HIS A 135 -5.66 11.28 -35.41
CA HIS A 135 -5.53 12.39 -34.48
C HIS A 135 -5.74 11.92 -33.05
N VAL A 136 -6.79 11.13 -32.79
CA VAL A 136 -7.04 10.50 -31.48
C VAL A 136 -5.84 9.65 -31.05
N ARG A 137 -5.28 8.84 -31.96
CA ARG A 137 -4.08 8.03 -31.70
C ARG A 137 -2.87 8.87 -31.34
N ARG A 138 -2.62 9.98 -32.05
CA ARG A 138 -1.49 10.88 -31.77
C ARG A 138 -1.67 11.60 -30.44
N LEU A 139 -2.89 12.04 -30.14
CA LEU A 139 -3.22 12.68 -28.87
C LEU A 139 -2.95 11.75 -27.69
N ARG A 140 -3.30 10.46 -27.83
CA ARG A 140 -2.95 9.43 -26.83
C ARG A 140 -1.44 9.31 -26.64
N LYS A 141 -0.66 9.30 -27.73
CA LYS A 141 0.81 9.27 -27.66
C LYS A 141 1.40 10.51 -26.99
N VAL A 142 0.82 11.69 -27.22
CA VAL A 142 1.23 12.93 -26.54
C VAL A 142 0.93 12.84 -25.04
N ALA A 143 -0.26 12.36 -24.65
CA ALA A 143 -0.60 12.14 -23.26
C ALA A 143 0.33 11.12 -22.57
N GLU A 144 0.81 10.09 -23.29
CA GLU A 144 1.81 9.15 -22.79
C GLU A 144 3.19 9.80 -22.52
N LEU A 145 3.51 10.94 -23.15
CA LEU A 145 4.73 11.70 -22.85
C LEU A 145 4.61 12.47 -21.53
N GLU A 146 3.41 12.96 -21.18
CA GLU A 146 3.15 13.70 -19.94
C GLU A 146 3.10 12.81 -18.70
N ALA A 147 2.71 11.55 -18.87
CA ALA A 147 2.66 10.55 -17.82
C ALA A 147 3.30 9.26 -18.34
N PRO A 148 4.59 9.02 -18.09
CA PRO A 148 5.26 7.79 -18.53
C PRO A 148 4.57 6.60 -17.85
N SER A 149 3.66 5.99 -18.60
CA SER A 149 2.81 4.91 -18.14
C SER A 149 3.40 3.55 -18.47
N ARG A 150 4.65 3.49 -18.97
CA ARG A 150 5.32 2.25 -19.36
C ARG A 150 6.52 1.96 -18.47
N LEU A 151 6.65 0.70 -18.07
CA LEU A 151 7.76 0.21 -17.27
C LEU A 151 9.06 0.27 -18.10
N SER A 152 10.03 1.08 -17.68
CA SER A 152 11.31 1.23 -18.37
C SER A 152 12.33 0.19 -17.89
N SER A 153 12.30 -0.17 -16.60
CA SER A 153 13.21 -1.15 -16.00
C SER A 153 12.61 -1.75 -14.73
N LEU A 154 12.82 -3.05 -14.53
CA LEU A 154 12.73 -3.73 -13.24
C LEU A 154 14.10 -4.32 -12.92
N ARG A 155 14.61 -4.10 -11.71
CA ARG A 155 15.87 -4.68 -11.24
C ARG A 155 15.69 -5.26 -9.85
N ALA A 156 16.56 -6.17 -9.46
CA ALA A 156 16.62 -6.67 -8.09
C ALA A 156 18.06 -6.74 -7.57
N ARG A 157 18.17 -6.74 -6.24
CA ARG A 157 19.40 -6.90 -5.48
C ARG A 157 19.17 -7.73 -4.22
N GLU A 158 20.25 -8.29 -3.69
CA GLU A 158 20.27 -8.98 -2.40
C GLU A 158 20.50 -7.93 -1.29
N VAL A 159 19.61 -7.88 -0.30
CA VAL A 159 19.71 -7.06 0.93
C VAL A 159 19.55 -7.94 2.16
N LEU A 160 19.62 -7.38 3.37
CA LEU A 160 19.42 -8.14 4.62
C LEU A 160 18.07 -7.81 5.26
N ASP A 161 17.44 -8.82 5.85
CA ASP A 161 16.28 -8.66 6.72
C ASP A 161 16.70 -8.38 8.19
N SER A 162 15.72 -8.21 9.08
CA SER A 162 15.90 -7.88 10.48
C SER A 162 16.61 -8.95 11.32
N ARG A 163 16.80 -10.14 10.76
CA ARG A 163 17.53 -11.27 11.36
C ARG A 163 18.93 -11.44 10.74
N GLY A 164 19.32 -10.54 9.84
CA GLY A 164 20.58 -10.59 9.12
C GLY A 164 20.61 -11.67 8.03
N ALA A 165 19.45 -12.22 7.64
CA ALA A 165 19.37 -13.17 6.54
C ALA A 165 19.16 -12.42 5.21
N PRO A 166 19.73 -12.92 4.09
CA PRO A 166 19.50 -12.31 2.79
C PRO A 166 18.03 -12.31 2.37
N THR A 167 17.58 -11.26 1.68
CA THR A 167 16.28 -11.20 1.01
C THR A 167 16.36 -10.38 -0.29
N VAL A 168 15.30 -10.44 -1.09
CA VAL A 168 15.21 -9.78 -2.40
C VAL A 168 14.60 -8.39 -2.23
N GLU A 169 15.28 -7.36 -2.72
CA GLU A 169 14.71 -6.04 -2.96
C GLU A 169 14.59 -5.81 -4.48
N ALA A 170 13.40 -5.39 -4.92
CA ALA A 170 13.12 -5.03 -6.30
C ALA A 170 13.01 -3.50 -6.46
N GLU A 171 13.44 -3.00 -7.61
CA GLU A 171 13.42 -1.61 -8.02
C GLU A 171 12.74 -1.46 -9.38
N ALA A 172 11.65 -0.69 -9.43
CA ALA A 172 10.86 -0.48 -10.65
C ALA A 172 10.90 0.98 -11.10
N TRP A 173 10.97 1.19 -12.42
CA TRP A 173 11.09 2.50 -13.05
C TRP A 173 10.05 2.75 -14.15
N ALA A 174 9.52 3.96 -14.21
CA ALA A 174 8.72 4.46 -15.33
C ALA A 174 8.98 5.96 -15.53
N GLY A 175 9.69 6.31 -16.62
CA GLY A 175 10.19 7.68 -16.82
C GLY A 175 11.04 8.15 -15.65
N GLN A 176 10.64 9.24 -14.98
CA GLN A 176 11.32 9.76 -13.79
C GLN A 176 10.95 9.05 -12.48
N TRP A 177 9.91 8.22 -12.48
CA TRP A 177 9.42 7.57 -11.27
C TRP A 177 10.27 6.33 -10.97
N ARG A 178 10.64 6.19 -9.69
CA ARG A 178 11.40 5.08 -9.14
C ARG A 178 10.74 4.60 -7.86
N THR A 179 10.66 3.28 -7.68
CA THR A 179 10.13 2.68 -6.46
C THR A 179 10.97 1.47 -6.03
N LEU A 180 10.94 1.18 -4.73
CA LEU A 180 11.62 0.05 -4.12
C LEU A 180 10.61 -0.78 -3.34
N ALA A 181 10.82 -2.09 -3.27
CA ALA A 181 10.17 -2.94 -2.30
C ALA A 181 10.99 -4.18 -1.97
N ALA A 182 10.98 -4.60 -0.70
CA ALA A 182 11.74 -5.74 -0.23
C ALA A 182 10.82 -6.83 0.34
N ALA A 183 11.06 -8.08 -0.05
CA ALA A 183 10.28 -9.22 0.45
C ALA A 183 10.64 -9.52 1.91
N PRO A 184 9.66 -9.68 2.81
CA PRO A 184 9.92 -10.25 4.12
C PRO A 184 10.14 -11.76 4.03
N SER A 185 10.67 -12.37 5.08
CA SER A 185 10.99 -13.79 5.17
C SER A 185 10.33 -14.49 6.37
N GLY A 186 9.87 -15.72 6.15
CA GLY A 186 9.32 -16.59 7.19
C GLY A 186 10.38 -17.30 8.03
N ALA A 187 9.99 -17.84 9.19
CA ALA A 187 10.81 -18.77 9.97
C ALA A 187 10.48 -20.25 9.66
N SER A 188 9.19 -20.54 9.45
CA SER A 188 8.63 -21.80 8.96
C SER A 188 8.04 -21.57 7.56
N ALA A 189 8.39 -22.43 6.60
CA ALA A 189 7.70 -22.50 5.32
C ALA A 189 6.72 -23.67 5.41
N GLY A 190 5.42 -23.37 5.52
CA GLY A 190 4.37 -24.40 5.47
C GLY A 190 4.37 -25.11 4.11
N VAL A 191 3.94 -26.37 4.09
CA VAL A 191 3.90 -27.20 2.85
C VAL A 191 3.01 -26.62 1.75
N HIS A 192 2.09 -25.73 2.12
CA HIS A 192 1.11 -25.12 1.23
C HIS A 192 1.41 -23.66 0.85
N GLU A 193 2.49 -23.08 1.38
CA GLU A 193 2.90 -21.70 1.05
C GLU A 193 3.52 -21.60 -0.35
N ALA A 194 3.50 -20.40 -0.92
CA ALA A 194 4.37 -20.04 -2.02
C ALA A 194 5.84 -20.14 -1.58
N LEU A 195 6.69 -20.73 -2.43
CA LEU A 195 8.02 -21.15 -2.05
C LEU A 195 9.06 -20.05 -2.31
N GLU A 196 9.74 -19.59 -1.25
CA GLU A 196 10.92 -18.74 -1.40
C GLU A 196 12.05 -19.47 -2.12
N LEU A 197 12.69 -18.81 -3.08
CA LEU A 197 13.86 -19.37 -3.74
C LEU A 197 15.14 -18.97 -3.02
N ARG A 198 15.79 -19.96 -2.39
CA ARG A 198 17.08 -19.84 -1.70
C ARG A 198 18.19 -20.52 -2.51
N ASP A 199 19.41 -20.04 -2.34
CA ASP A 199 20.58 -20.50 -3.08
C ASP A 199 21.04 -21.89 -2.64
N GLY A 200 20.92 -22.19 -1.33
CA GLY A 200 21.60 -23.31 -0.70
C GLY A 200 23.12 -23.06 -0.58
N GLY A 201 23.86 -24.10 -0.20
CA GLY A 201 25.33 -24.05 -0.07
C GLY A 201 25.83 -23.29 1.17
N LYS A 202 27.07 -22.80 1.11
CA LYS A 202 27.77 -22.24 2.30
C LYS A 202 27.42 -20.78 2.61
N ARG A 203 27.16 -19.95 1.58
CA ARG A 203 26.96 -18.50 1.76
C ARG A 203 25.70 -18.23 2.57
N TYR A 204 25.82 -17.38 3.60
CA TYR A 204 24.71 -17.07 4.53
C TYR A 204 24.01 -18.33 5.07
N PHE A 205 24.76 -19.39 5.36
CA PHE A 205 24.21 -20.66 5.84
C PHE A 205 23.13 -21.24 4.90
N GLY A 206 23.32 -21.06 3.58
CA GLY A 206 22.40 -21.52 2.55
C GLY A 206 21.22 -20.59 2.28
N LYS A 207 21.08 -19.49 3.03
CA LYS A 207 19.96 -18.54 2.92
C LYS A 207 20.16 -17.45 1.85
N GLY A 208 21.24 -17.51 1.07
CA GLY A 208 21.44 -16.62 -0.07
C GLY A 208 20.26 -16.57 -1.05
N VAL A 209 20.09 -15.47 -1.78
CA VAL A 209 18.97 -15.25 -2.73
C VAL A 209 19.43 -14.80 -4.12
N THR A 210 20.68 -15.08 -4.50
CA THR A 210 21.23 -14.66 -5.80
C THR A 210 20.50 -15.29 -6.98
N LYS A 211 19.97 -16.52 -6.83
CA LYS A 211 19.11 -17.15 -7.84
C LYS A 211 17.82 -16.36 -8.06
N ALA A 212 17.13 -15.99 -6.99
CA ALA A 212 15.91 -15.18 -7.05
C ALA A 212 16.17 -13.79 -7.66
N VAL A 213 17.25 -13.12 -7.23
CA VAL A 213 17.70 -11.84 -7.81
C VAL A 213 17.98 -11.97 -9.31
N ARG A 214 18.67 -13.04 -9.73
CA ARG A 214 18.94 -13.31 -11.15
C ARG A 214 17.65 -13.52 -11.94
N ASN A 215 16.68 -14.24 -11.37
CA ASN A 215 15.39 -14.47 -12.00
C ASN A 215 14.64 -13.15 -12.25
N VAL A 216 14.63 -12.22 -11.29
CA VAL A 216 14.04 -10.89 -11.52
C VAL A 216 14.76 -10.17 -12.67
N ASN A 217 16.09 -10.09 -12.60
CA ASN A 217 16.89 -9.31 -13.55
C ASN A 217 16.89 -9.89 -14.98
N SER A 218 16.88 -11.22 -15.10
CA SER A 218 17.12 -11.90 -16.39
C SER A 218 15.86 -12.50 -17.01
N ILE A 219 14.80 -12.69 -16.23
CA ILE A 219 13.56 -13.36 -16.68
C ILE A 219 12.37 -12.42 -16.56
N LEU A 220 12.07 -11.91 -15.35
CA LEU A 220 10.91 -11.01 -15.15
C LEU A 220 11.10 -9.67 -15.86
N SER A 221 12.27 -9.04 -15.70
CA SER A 221 12.53 -7.70 -16.24
C SER A 221 12.36 -7.61 -17.76
N PRO A 222 12.95 -8.50 -18.59
CA PRO A 222 12.69 -8.50 -20.03
C PRO A 222 11.21 -8.76 -20.38
N SER A 223 10.53 -9.61 -19.61
CA SER A 223 9.13 -9.97 -19.86
C SER A 223 8.15 -8.84 -19.54
N LEU A 224 8.51 -7.92 -18.63
CA LEU A 224 7.65 -6.81 -18.18
C LEU A 224 7.98 -5.48 -18.87
N ARG A 225 9.22 -5.30 -19.35
CA ARG A 225 9.69 -4.04 -19.95
C ARG A 225 8.80 -3.57 -21.11
N GLY A 226 8.47 -2.29 -21.11
CA GLY A 226 7.66 -1.63 -22.14
C GLY A 226 6.14 -1.83 -21.97
N LYS A 227 5.68 -2.70 -21.06
CA LYS A 227 4.25 -2.82 -20.73
C LYS A 227 3.77 -1.60 -19.95
N HIS A 228 2.46 -1.36 -19.99
CA HIS A 228 1.87 -0.32 -19.18
C HIS A 228 2.00 -0.66 -17.68
N VAL A 229 2.16 0.36 -16.84
CA VAL A 229 2.23 0.28 -15.39
C VAL A 229 0.81 0.11 -14.86
N ASP A 230 0.28 -1.09 -15.08
CA ASP A 230 -0.93 -1.62 -14.46
C ASP A 230 -0.48 -2.81 -13.61
N ALA A 231 -0.43 -2.62 -12.30
CA ALA A 231 0.18 -3.58 -11.39
C ALA A 231 -0.56 -4.92 -11.37
N ARG A 232 -1.89 -4.94 -11.56
CA ARG A 232 -2.67 -6.20 -11.67
C ARG A 232 -2.35 -6.95 -12.96
N ALA A 233 -2.28 -6.23 -14.07
CA ALA A 233 -1.90 -6.82 -15.35
C ALA A 233 -0.44 -7.33 -15.32
N LEU A 234 0.45 -6.60 -14.65
CA LEU A 234 1.85 -7.00 -14.48
C LEU A 234 2.02 -8.19 -13.54
N ASP A 235 1.25 -8.26 -12.44
CA ASP A 235 1.19 -9.46 -11.57
C ASP A 235 0.75 -10.69 -12.36
N SER A 236 -0.25 -10.55 -13.24
CA SER A 236 -0.69 -11.63 -14.13
C SER A 236 0.43 -12.13 -15.06
N VAL A 237 1.27 -11.21 -15.55
CA VAL A 237 2.47 -11.58 -16.33
C VAL A 237 3.50 -12.28 -15.45
N ILE A 238 3.74 -11.81 -14.22
CA ILE A 238 4.67 -12.46 -13.27
C ILE A 238 4.25 -13.91 -13.03
N LEU A 239 2.96 -14.14 -12.77
CA LEU A 239 2.38 -15.46 -12.55
C LEU A 239 2.51 -16.35 -13.79
N SER A 240 2.22 -15.82 -14.97
CA SER A 240 2.36 -16.55 -16.23
C SER A 240 3.81 -16.91 -16.57
N VAL A 241 4.76 -16.03 -16.24
CA VAL A 241 6.20 -16.26 -16.48
C VAL A 241 6.74 -17.35 -15.55
N ASP A 242 6.29 -17.35 -14.29
CA ASP A 242 6.61 -18.43 -13.36
C ASP A 242 5.98 -19.76 -13.81
N GLY A 243 4.66 -19.77 -13.99
CA GLY A 243 3.90 -20.91 -14.51
C GLY A 243 3.75 -22.08 -13.52
N THR A 244 4.16 -21.94 -12.26
CA THR A 244 4.03 -22.98 -11.22
C THR A 244 3.01 -22.56 -10.15
N PRO A 245 2.26 -23.49 -9.54
CA PRO A 245 1.25 -23.15 -8.53
C PRO A 245 1.82 -22.44 -7.28
N ASN A 246 3.05 -22.78 -6.90
CA ASN A 246 3.73 -22.31 -5.68
C ASN A 246 4.85 -21.31 -5.96
N LYS A 247 4.96 -20.78 -7.18
CA LYS A 247 5.97 -19.78 -7.57
C LYS A 247 7.42 -20.26 -7.44
N GLN A 248 7.66 -21.56 -7.48
CA GLN A 248 8.98 -22.15 -7.22
C GLN A 248 10.01 -21.86 -8.32
N ARG A 249 9.58 -21.52 -9.55
CA ARG A 249 10.49 -21.30 -10.68
C ARG A 249 11.20 -19.96 -10.57
N ILE A 250 10.44 -18.89 -10.30
CA ILE A 250 10.96 -17.54 -10.11
C ILE A 250 11.37 -17.31 -8.66
N GLY A 251 10.60 -17.87 -7.72
CA GLY A 251 10.72 -17.69 -6.28
C GLY A 251 9.69 -16.71 -5.75
N ALA A 252 8.91 -17.10 -4.74
CA ALA A 252 7.87 -16.26 -4.14
C ALA A 252 8.42 -14.93 -3.58
N ASN A 253 9.65 -14.95 -3.06
CA ASN A 253 10.40 -13.76 -2.65
C ASN A 253 10.72 -12.81 -3.81
N ALA A 254 11.03 -13.32 -5.00
CA ALA A 254 11.24 -12.51 -6.19
C ALA A 254 9.93 -11.94 -6.75
N THR A 255 8.85 -12.73 -6.77
CA THR A 255 7.55 -12.29 -7.28
C THR A 255 6.93 -11.23 -6.39
N ILE A 256 6.94 -11.40 -5.07
CA ILE A 256 6.30 -10.45 -4.15
C ILE A 256 7.07 -9.13 -4.08
N ALA A 257 8.41 -9.16 -4.05
CA ALA A 257 9.22 -7.94 -4.09
C ALA A 257 8.95 -7.14 -5.38
N SER A 258 8.91 -7.84 -6.52
CA SER A 258 8.58 -7.21 -7.81
C SER A 258 7.17 -6.64 -7.82
N SER A 259 6.18 -7.40 -7.37
CA SER A 259 4.77 -6.99 -7.29
C SER A 259 4.61 -5.72 -6.46
N MET A 260 5.14 -5.70 -5.22
CA MET A 260 5.05 -4.53 -4.34
C MET A 260 5.70 -3.27 -4.95
N ALA A 261 6.86 -3.41 -5.61
CA ALA A 261 7.49 -2.30 -6.30
C ALA A 261 6.61 -1.77 -7.46
N LEU A 262 5.98 -2.64 -8.23
CA LEU A 262 5.11 -2.25 -9.34
C LEU A 262 3.81 -1.58 -8.87
N TRP A 263 3.21 -2.04 -7.77
CA TRP A 263 2.05 -1.38 -7.16
C TRP A 263 2.38 0.02 -6.63
N ARG A 264 3.56 0.19 -6.01
CA ARG A 264 4.08 1.53 -5.65
C ARG A 264 4.27 2.40 -6.89
N LEU A 265 4.83 1.82 -7.96
CA LEU A 265 5.12 2.55 -9.18
C LEU A 265 3.83 3.06 -9.83
N GLN A 266 2.79 2.23 -9.88
CA GLN A 266 1.47 2.64 -10.38
C GLN A 266 0.89 3.78 -9.55
N ALA A 267 0.95 3.70 -8.22
CA ALA A 267 0.48 4.76 -7.33
C ALA A 267 1.17 6.11 -7.63
N LEU A 268 2.50 6.11 -7.83
CA LEU A 268 3.25 7.32 -8.20
C LEU A 268 2.87 7.85 -9.60
N VAL A 269 2.79 6.96 -10.60
CA VAL A 269 2.43 7.34 -11.98
C VAL A 269 1.03 7.96 -12.04
N GLU A 270 0.09 7.45 -11.24
CA GLU A 270 -1.28 7.95 -11.15
C GLU A 270 -1.44 9.14 -10.18
N GLY A 271 -0.41 9.50 -9.41
CA GLY A 271 -0.50 10.54 -8.39
C GLY A 271 -1.48 10.18 -7.26
N LYS A 272 -1.63 8.90 -6.94
CA LYS A 272 -2.53 8.38 -5.89
C LYS A 272 -1.74 7.88 -4.69
N ALA A 273 -2.37 7.94 -3.51
CA ALA A 273 -1.84 7.25 -2.34
C ALA A 273 -1.94 5.73 -2.55
N LEU A 274 -0.91 4.97 -2.13
CA LEU A 274 -0.83 3.53 -2.35
C LEU A 274 -2.01 2.78 -1.71
N TYR A 275 -2.36 3.05 -0.46
CA TYR A 275 -3.54 2.43 0.18
C TYR A 275 -4.84 2.61 -0.62
N ALA A 276 -5.01 3.74 -1.33
CA ALA A 276 -6.19 4.02 -2.13
C ALA A 276 -6.19 3.27 -3.47
N LEU A 277 -5.02 2.85 -3.95
CA LEU A 277 -4.90 1.95 -5.10
C LEU A 277 -5.18 0.49 -4.69
N LEU A 278 -4.79 0.11 -3.47
CA LEU A 278 -4.94 -1.25 -2.93
C LEU A 278 -6.40 -1.58 -2.55
N GLY A 279 -7.22 -0.59 -2.22
CA GLY A 279 -8.66 -0.78 -2.01
C GLY A 279 -9.38 0.48 -1.50
N ASP A 280 -10.71 0.39 -1.43
CA ASP A 280 -11.59 1.54 -1.17
C ASP A 280 -12.01 1.71 0.31
N ALA A 281 -11.67 0.76 1.19
CA ALA A 281 -12.21 0.74 2.55
C ALA A 281 -11.75 1.91 3.44
N ARG A 282 -10.50 2.39 3.24
CA ARG A 282 -9.91 3.56 3.92
C ARG A 282 -10.10 3.58 5.43
N ARG A 283 -9.96 2.42 6.09
CA ARG A 283 -10.15 2.26 7.53
C ARG A 283 -8.82 1.96 8.22
N MET A 284 -8.57 2.61 9.35
CA MET A 284 -7.40 2.31 10.17
C MET A 284 -7.58 0.97 10.91
N PRO A 285 -6.59 0.05 10.87
CA PRO A 285 -6.65 -1.21 11.60
C PRO A 285 -6.34 -1.03 13.09
N CYS A 286 -6.82 -1.93 13.96
CA CYS A 286 -6.35 -2.01 15.34
C CYS A 286 -5.02 -2.80 15.41
N PRO A 287 -3.95 -2.31 16.08
CA PRO A 287 -2.73 -3.09 16.18
C PRO A 287 -2.94 -4.34 17.05
N ALA A 288 -2.47 -5.49 16.58
CA ALA A 288 -2.29 -6.69 17.38
C ALA A 288 -0.80 -6.80 17.73
N ALA A 289 -0.42 -6.22 18.87
CA ALA A 289 0.98 -6.02 19.23
C ALA A 289 1.53 -7.18 20.07
N ASN A 290 2.52 -7.90 19.54
CA ASN A 290 3.23 -8.95 20.26
C ASN A 290 4.12 -8.34 21.37
N LEU A 291 3.81 -8.62 22.64
CA LEU A 291 4.55 -8.08 23.78
C LEU A 291 5.42 -9.12 24.50
N ILE A 292 5.00 -10.39 24.51
CA ILE A 292 5.76 -11.50 25.11
C ILE A 292 5.80 -12.66 24.13
N ASN A 293 7.00 -13.19 23.91
CA ASN A 293 7.28 -14.35 23.07
C ASN A 293 7.38 -15.63 23.91
N GLY A 294 6.92 -16.71 23.31
CA GLY A 294 7.19 -18.10 23.71
C GLY A 294 7.46 -18.97 22.49
N GLY A 295 7.37 -20.28 22.65
CA GLY A 295 7.59 -21.25 21.57
C GLY A 295 8.94 -21.03 20.85
N MET A 296 8.95 -21.11 19.52
CA MET A 296 10.18 -20.93 18.71
C MET A 296 10.69 -19.49 18.67
N HIS A 297 9.91 -18.51 19.16
CA HIS A 297 10.29 -17.10 19.17
C HIS A 297 11.03 -16.70 20.46
N ALA A 298 11.19 -17.64 21.40
CA ALA A 298 11.86 -17.42 22.67
C ALA A 298 12.72 -18.62 23.09
N GLY A 299 13.65 -18.38 24.02
CA GLY A 299 14.41 -19.45 24.71
C GLY A 299 13.82 -19.81 26.08
N ASN A 300 12.58 -19.43 26.35
CA ASN A 300 11.88 -19.78 27.59
C ASN A 300 11.06 -21.07 27.41
N ASP A 301 10.37 -21.51 28.47
CA ASP A 301 9.58 -22.74 28.47
C ASP A 301 8.09 -22.48 28.22
N LEU A 302 7.72 -21.34 27.61
CA LEU A 302 6.33 -21.06 27.24
C LEU A 302 5.97 -21.84 25.97
N ASP A 303 4.85 -22.57 26.00
CA ASP A 303 4.40 -23.34 24.84
C ASP A 303 3.82 -22.46 23.72
N PHE A 304 2.99 -21.47 24.05
CA PHE A 304 2.40 -20.56 23.06
C PHE A 304 3.40 -19.54 22.53
N GLN A 305 3.27 -19.21 21.25
CA GLN A 305 4.27 -18.45 20.50
C GLN A 305 4.24 -16.95 20.83
N GLU A 306 3.05 -16.34 20.90
CA GLU A 306 2.93 -14.90 21.13
C GLU A 306 1.76 -14.53 22.01
N TYR A 307 1.98 -13.52 22.85
CA TYR A 307 0.97 -12.92 23.71
C TYR A 307 0.79 -11.47 23.30
N LEU A 308 -0.42 -11.17 22.85
CA LEU A 308 -0.76 -9.96 22.12
C LEU A 308 -1.55 -8.97 22.98
N LEU A 309 -1.30 -7.68 22.77
CA LEU A 309 -2.14 -6.58 23.24
C LEU A 309 -2.92 -5.99 22.06
N LEU A 310 -4.23 -5.82 22.24
CA LEU A 310 -5.14 -5.26 21.23
C LEU A 310 -5.92 -4.07 21.83
N PRO A 311 -5.54 -2.81 21.55
CA PRO A 311 -6.21 -1.61 22.05
C PRO A 311 -7.54 -1.34 21.33
N VAL A 312 -8.47 -2.29 21.38
CA VAL A 312 -9.76 -2.25 20.67
C VAL A 312 -10.72 -1.14 21.13
N GLY A 313 -10.43 -0.52 22.27
CA GLY A 313 -11.19 0.62 22.80
C GLY A 313 -10.63 1.98 22.41
N ALA A 314 -9.51 2.04 21.67
CA ALA A 314 -8.96 3.27 21.13
C ALA A 314 -9.86 3.83 20.01
N ARG A 315 -9.95 5.16 19.92
CA ARG A 315 -10.75 5.88 18.92
C ARG A 315 -9.97 6.17 17.65
N THR A 316 -8.66 6.25 17.74
CA THR A 316 -7.73 6.52 16.63
C THR A 316 -6.58 5.54 16.66
N PHE A 317 -5.90 5.37 15.52
CA PHE A 317 -4.67 4.59 15.44
C PHE A 317 -3.54 5.23 16.28
N SER A 318 -3.50 6.57 16.33
CA SER A 318 -2.59 7.30 17.22
C SER A 318 -2.79 6.93 18.69
N GLU A 319 -4.03 6.95 19.19
CA GLU A 319 -4.33 6.53 20.57
C GLU A 319 -4.01 5.04 20.79
N ALA A 320 -4.33 4.17 19.82
CA ALA A 320 -3.99 2.75 19.87
C ALA A 320 -2.47 2.53 20.01
N THR A 321 -1.68 3.28 19.26
CA THR A 321 -0.21 3.21 19.28
C THR A 321 0.35 3.69 20.62
N GLU A 322 -0.22 4.75 21.19
CA GLU A 322 0.12 5.27 22.52
C GLU A 322 -0.11 4.19 23.60
N ILE A 323 -1.31 3.60 23.64
CA ILE A 323 -1.65 2.53 24.60
C ILE A 323 -0.66 1.37 24.51
N VAL A 324 -0.33 0.94 23.29
CA VAL A 324 0.62 -0.16 23.05
C VAL A 324 2.03 0.22 23.56
N SER A 325 2.50 1.43 23.25
CA SER A 325 3.81 1.93 23.66
C SER A 325 3.95 2.04 25.18
N GLU A 326 2.96 2.64 25.85
CA GLU A 326 2.99 2.83 27.31
C GLU A 326 2.89 1.49 28.05
N THR A 327 2.00 0.60 27.60
CA THR A 327 1.88 -0.74 28.18
C THR A 327 3.17 -1.55 28.00
N TYR A 328 3.81 -1.47 26.83
CA TYR A 328 5.10 -2.12 26.58
C TYR A 328 6.21 -1.60 27.50
N ARG A 329 6.25 -0.29 27.78
CA ARG A 329 7.21 0.31 28.72
C ARG A 329 6.94 -0.06 30.17
N ALA A 330 5.67 -0.09 30.59
CA ALA A 330 5.27 -0.57 31.91
C ALA A 330 5.68 -2.05 32.10
N LEU A 331 5.38 -2.89 31.10
CA LEU A 331 5.77 -4.29 31.09
C LEU A 331 7.29 -4.46 31.22
N LYS A 332 8.08 -3.68 30.46
CA LYS A 332 9.55 -3.67 30.59
C LYS A 332 9.99 -3.42 32.04
N GLY A 333 9.40 -2.43 32.71
CA GLY A 333 9.72 -2.10 34.10
C GLY A 333 9.33 -3.21 35.08
N ILE A 334 8.20 -3.87 34.86
CA ILE A 334 7.76 -5.04 35.66
C ILE A 334 8.74 -6.20 35.49
N LEU A 335 9.13 -6.51 34.24
CA LEU A 335 10.07 -7.59 33.94
C LEU A 335 11.46 -7.31 34.50
N GLU A 336 11.98 -6.08 34.38
CA GLU A 336 13.28 -5.69 34.95
C GLU A 336 13.29 -5.85 36.47
N LYS A 337 12.23 -5.42 37.16
CA LYS A 337 12.10 -5.57 38.61
C LYS A 337 12.03 -7.04 39.05
N LYS A 338 11.33 -7.89 38.29
CA LYS A 338 11.06 -9.29 38.68
C LYS A 338 12.17 -10.26 38.28
N TYR A 339 12.78 -10.06 37.11
CA TYR A 339 13.72 -11.00 36.49
C TYR A 339 15.08 -10.39 36.15
N GLY A 340 15.28 -9.10 36.42
CA GLY A 340 16.50 -8.37 36.12
C GLY A 340 16.57 -7.85 34.68
N ARG A 341 17.60 -7.03 34.40
CA ARG A 341 17.78 -6.34 33.10
C ARG A 341 17.82 -7.28 31.90
N GLY A 342 18.41 -8.47 32.06
CA GLY A 342 18.54 -9.45 30.97
C GLY A 342 17.20 -9.91 30.39
N ALA A 343 16.13 -9.93 31.20
CA ALA A 343 14.79 -10.31 30.77
C ALA A 343 14.08 -9.25 29.90
N THR A 344 14.71 -8.08 29.72
CA THR A 344 14.18 -6.99 28.89
C THR A 344 14.80 -6.93 27.49
N ASN A 345 15.66 -7.90 27.15
CA ASN A 345 16.06 -8.13 25.78
C ASN A 345 14.85 -8.58 24.95
N VAL A 346 14.89 -8.28 23.65
CA VAL A 346 13.75 -8.49 22.74
C VAL A 346 14.05 -9.55 21.70
N GLY A 347 13.04 -10.31 21.30
CA GLY A 347 13.10 -11.27 20.20
C GLY A 347 13.04 -10.62 18.81
N ASP A 348 12.85 -11.45 17.78
CA ASP A 348 12.78 -11.03 16.37
C ASP A 348 11.68 -9.99 16.12
N GLU A 349 10.57 -10.07 16.84
CA GLU A 349 9.38 -9.23 16.66
C GLU A 349 9.26 -8.10 17.69
N GLY A 350 10.31 -7.91 18.50
CA GLY A 350 10.39 -6.85 19.49
C GLY A 350 9.72 -7.17 20.83
N GLY A 351 8.97 -8.26 20.95
CA GLY A 351 8.43 -8.75 22.23
C GLY A 351 9.53 -9.24 23.19
N PHE A 352 9.24 -9.26 24.49
CA PHE A 352 10.15 -9.78 25.51
C PHE A 352 10.11 -11.31 25.61
N ALA A 353 11.19 -11.93 26.10
CA ALA A 353 11.24 -13.38 26.35
C ALA A 353 11.64 -13.68 27.81
N PRO A 354 10.78 -13.35 28.79
CA PRO A 354 11.07 -13.60 30.20
C PRO A 354 11.07 -15.12 30.51
N PRO A 355 11.74 -15.55 31.59
CA PRO A 355 11.86 -16.96 31.97
C PRO A 355 10.56 -17.48 32.63
N LEU A 356 9.53 -17.63 31.82
CA LEU A 356 8.20 -18.12 32.20
C LEU A 356 7.98 -19.55 31.69
N LYS A 357 7.05 -20.26 32.34
CA LYS A 357 6.64 -21.62 31.97
C LYS A 357 5.12 -21.73 31.85
N ASP A 358 4.39 -21.06 32.74
CA ASP A 358 2.92 -21.12 32.78
C ASP A 358 2.32 -20.22 31.70
N ALA A 359 1.38 -20.76 30.92
CA ALA A 359 0.75 -20.07 29.79
C ALA A 359 -0.13 -18.88 30.22
N GLU A 360 -0.61 -18.88 31.46
CA GLU A 360 -1.41 -17.77 32.00
C GLU A 360 -0.55 -16.59 32.48
N ALA A 361 0.69 -16.84 32.91
CA ALA A 361 1.54 -15.83 33.52
C ALA A 361 1.84 -14.62 32.59
N PRO A 362 2.08 -14.80 31.28
CA PRO A 362 2.18 -13.68 30.35
C PRO A 362 0.92 -12.81 30.27
N LEU A 363 -0.27 -13.42 30.26
CA LEU A 363 -1.55 -12.69 30.22
C LEU A 363 -1.75 -11.86 31.49
N GLU A 364 -1.37 -12.39 32.65
CA GLU A 364 -1.38 -11.67 33.92
C GLU A 364 -0.40 -10.49 33.94
N LEU A 365 0.82 -10.69 33.43
CA LEU A 365 1.83 -9.64 33.35
C LEU A 365 1.43 -8.51 32.40
N ILE A 366 0.87 -8.82 31.23
CA ILE A 366 0.37 -7.82 30.29
C ILE A 366 -0.83 -7.08 30.89
N SER A 367 -1.76 -7.78 31.54
CA SER A 367 -2.90 -7.15 32.23
C SER A 367 -2.42 -6.16 33.30
N LYS A 368 -1.45 -6.57 34.12
CA LYS A 368 -0.86 -5.70 35.14
C LYS A 368 -0.16 -4.49 34.52
N ALA A 369 0.58 -4.67 33.43
CA ALA A 369 1.23 -3.56 32.72
C ALA A 369 0.22 -2.57 32.14
N LEU A 370 -0.91 -3.09 31.64
CA LEU A 370 -2.00 -2.29 31.11
C LEU A 370 -2.69 -1.47 32.21
N ASP A 371 -2.85 -2.06 33.40
CA ASP A 371 -3.35 -1.38 34.60
C ASP A 371 -2.36 -0.28 35.06
N GLU A 372 -1.06 -0.59 35.16
CA GLU A 372 -0.02 0.38 35.54
C GLU A 372 0.08 1.55 34.54
N ALA A 373 -0.22 1.32 33.26
CA ALA A 373 -0.28 2.34 32.23
C ALA A 373 -1.62 3.12 32.20
N GLY A 374 -2.63 2.73 33.00
CA GLY A 374 -3.92 3.41 33.07
C GLY A 374 -4.90 3.08 31.92
N HIS A 375 -4.66 2.00 31.17
CA HIS A 375 -5.41 1.65 29.95
C HIS A 375 -6.24 0.36 30.06
N ALA A 376 -6.44 -0.17 31.26
CA ALA A 376 -7.13 -1.42 31.56
C ALA A 376 -8.42 -1.68 30.76
N LYS A 377 -9.24 -0.64 30.58
CA LYS A 377 -10.56 -0.72 29.91
C LYS A 377 -10.50 -0.49 28.41
N LYS A 378 -9.35 -0.10 27.86
CA LYS A 378 -9.18 0.27 26.44
C LYS A 378 -8.54 -0.83 25.59
N ALA A 379 -8.05 -1.90 26.20
CA ALA A 379 -7.43 -3.00 25.47
C ALA A 379 -7.94 -4.37 25.91
N LYS A 380 -7.73 -5.33 25.02
CA LYS A 380 -7.97 -6.76 25.19
C LYS A 380 -6.68 -7.51 24.88
N LEU A 381 -6.69 -8.80 25.17
CA LEU A 381 -5.54 -9.67 24.95
C LEU A 381 -5.79 -10.64 23.79
N GLY A 382 -4.71 -11.19 23.26
CA GLY A 382 -4.75 -12.22 22.23
C GLY A 382 -3.61 -13.22 22.36
N LEU A 383 -3.76 -14.34 21.67
CA LEU A 383 -2.77 -15.41 21.63
C LEU A 383 -2.51 -15.80 20.18
N ASP A 384 -1.24 -16.03 19.86
CA ASP A 384 -0.82 -16.89 18.75
C ASP A 384 -0.25 -18.16 19.36
N CYS A 385 -0.97 -19.26 19.17
CA CYS A 385 -0.65 -20.53 19.80
C CYS A 385 0.35 -21.35 18.97
N ALA A 386 0.39 -21.17 17.64
CA ALA A 386 1.15 -22.00 16.71
C ALA A 386 1.03 -23.52 17.02
N ALA A 387 -0.20 -23.99 17.26
CA ALA A 387 -0.47 -25.25 17.94
C ALA A 387 -0.06 -26.52 17.15
N SER A 388 0.25 -26.40 15.86
CA SER A 388 0.85 -27.47 15.05
C SER A 388 2.06 -28.14 15.74
N ARG A 389 2.85 -27.36 16.48
CA ARG A 389 4.05 -27.87 17.19
C ARG A 389 3.73 -28.53 18.54
N LEU A 390 2.55 -28.24 19.07
CA LEU A 390 2.07 -28.76 20.34
C LEU A 390 1.42 -30.14 20.16
N LEU A 391 1.01 -30.48 18.93
CA LEU A 391 0.45 -31.78 18.60
C LEU A 391 1.50 -32.89 18.71
N LYS A 392 1.28 -33.85 19.61
CA LYS A 392 2.11 -35.07 19.78
C LYS A 392 1.22 -36.30 19.71
N GLY A 393 1.25 -37.00 18.58
CA GLY A 393 0.32 -38.09 18.30
C GLY A 393 -1.08 -37.52 18.01
N ASN A 394 -2.04 -37.83 18.86
CA ASN A 394 -3.44 -37.37 18.76
C ASN A 394 -3.85 -36.38 19.86
N ALA A 395 -2.89 -35.79 20.57
CA ALA A 395 -3.14 -34.89 21.68
C ALA A 395 -2.20 -33.68 21.62
N TYR A 396 -2.70 -32.53 22.07
CA TYR A 396 -1.92 -31.30 22.23
C TYR A 396 -1.23 -31.30 23.59
N VAL A 397 0.04 -30.89 23.64
CA VAL A 397 0.83 -30.86 24.88
C VAL A 397 1.15 -29.42 25.25
N VAL A 398 0.63 -28.98 26.39
CA VAL A 398 0.86 -27.65 26.98
C VAL A 398 1.14 -27.82 28.47
N GLU A 399 2.18 -27.19 28.98
CA GLU A 399 2.68 -27.29 30.37
C GLU A 399 2.90 -28.77 30.78
N SER A 400 3.43 -29.58 29.86
CA SER A 400 3.58 -31.04 30.00
C SER A 400 2.27 -31.83 30.23
N LYS A 401 1.10 -31.20 30.11
CA LYS A 401 -0.21 -31.86 30.17
C LYS A 401 -0.69 -32.17 28.76
N LYS A 402 -1.35 -33.32 28.58
CA LYS A 402 -1.93 -33.75 27.31
C LYS A 402 -3.41 -33.40 27.27
N TYR A 403 -3.84 -32.80 26.17
CA TYR A 403 -5.23 -32.46 25.91
C TYR A 403 -5.67 -33.14 24.62
N ALA A 404 -6.79 -33.86 24.67
CA ALA A 404 -7.54 -34.18 23.47
C ALA A 404 -8.08 -32.88 22.85
N PRO A 405 -8.37 -32.83 21.53
CA PRO A 405 -8.77 -31.58 20.86
C PRO A 405 -9.97 -30.86 21.51
N ASP A 406 -10.98 -31.61 21.95
CA ASP A 406 -12.15 -31.11 22.68
C ASP A 406 -11.77 -30.50 24.04
N ALA A 407 -10.98 -31.22 24.84
CA ALA A 407 -10.46 -30.71 26.10
C ALA A 407 -9.56 -29.48 25.93
N PHE A 408 -8.87 -29.37 24.78
CA PHE A 408 -8.04 -28.23 24.47
C PHE A 408 -8.88 -27.00 24.06
N ALA A 409 -10.00 -27.21 23.36
CA ALA A 409 -10.98 -26.15 23.12
C ALA A 409 -11.58 -25.61 24.44
N ASP A 410 -11.88 -26.50 25.40
CA ASP A 410 -12.34 -26.12 26.73
C ASP A 410 -11.27 -25.35 27.52
N TYR A 411 -10.00 -25.70 27.36
CA TYR A 411 -8.88 -24.94 27.91
C TYR A 411 -8.88 -23.51 27.39
N TYR A 412 -8.99 -23.29 26.07
CA TYR A 412 -9.14 -21.93 25.51
C TYR A 412 -10.38 -21.20 26.02
N ALA A 413 -11.50 -21.89 26.20
CA ALA A 413 -12.71 -21.30 26.76
C ALA A 413 -12.50 -20.85 28.23
N SER A 414 -11.72 -21.59 29.03
CA SER A 414 -11.37 -21.18 30.39
C SER A 414 -10.47 -19.94 30.39
N LEU A 415 -9.50 -19.84 29.48
CA LEU A 415 -8.66 -18.65 29.33
C LEU A 415 -9.50 -17.43 28.95
N ALA A 416 -10.43 -17.59 28.01
CA ALA A 416 -11.36 -16.53 27.58
C ALA A 416 -12.35 -16.10 28.67
N LYS A 417 -12.58 -16.94 29.69
CA LYS A 417 -13.38 -16.59 30.87
C LYS A 417 -12.57 -15.83 31.92
N LYS A 418 -11.28 -16.18 32.09
CA LYS A 418 -10.38 -15.56 33.07
C LYS A 418 -9.82 -14.22 32.57
N PHE A 419 -9.54 -14.11 31.28
CA PHE A 419 -8.89 -12.95 30.67
C PHE A 419 -9.77 -12.31 29.59
N PRO A 420 -9.65 -10.98 29.35
CA PRO A 420 -10.42 -10.30 28.31
C PRO A 420 -9.85 -10.58 26.92
N LEU A 421 -9.96 -11.82 26.44
CA LEU A 421 -9.48 -12.22 25.12
C LEU A 421 -10.37 -11.64 24.01
N ALA A 422 -9.76 -11.33 22.86
CA ALA A 422 -10.44 -10.93 21.63
C ALA A 422 -9.99 -11.72 20.39
N TYR A 423 -8.91 -12.49 20.53
CA TYR A 423 -8.11 -12.98 19.42
C TYR A 423 -7.41 -14.27 19.82
N ILE A 424 -7.56 -15.33 19.03
CA ILE A 424 -6.80 -16.58 19.14
C ILE A 424 -6.41 -16.99 17.71
N GLU A 425 -5.11 -17.10 17.47
CA GLU A 425 -4.51 -17.53 16.20
C GLU A 425 -3.90 -18.92 16.34
N ASP A 426 -4.12 -19.74 15.30
CA ASP A 426 -3.68 -21.13 15.21
C ASP A 426 -3.83 -21.97 16.49
N PRO A 427 -5.07 -22.08 17.02
CA PRO A 427 -5.37 -22.87 18.22
C PRO A 427 -5.17 -24.39 18.03
N PHE A 428 -5.13 -24.87 16.79
CA PHE A 428 -4.95 -26.28 16.45
C PHE A 428 -3.95 -26.45 15.31
N ALA A 429 -3.63 -27.69 14.94
CA ALA A 429 -2.70 -28.00 13.87
C ALA A 429 -3.19 -27.51 12.49
N GLU A 430 -2.23 -27.33 11.57
CA GLU A 430 -2.41 -26.68 10.26
C GLU A 430 -3.46 -27.32 9.33
N ASP A 431 -3.85 -28.59 9.54
CA ASP A 431 -4.90 -29.27 8.77
C ASP A 431 -6.15 -29.64 9.59
N ALA A 432 -6.24 -29.15 10.83
CA ALA A 432 -7.30 -29.51 11.78
C ALA A 432 -8.60 -28.71 11.58
N PHE A 433 -9.12 -28.61 10.35
CA PHE A 433 -10.32 -27.81 10.01
C PHE A 433 -11.53 -28.11 10.92
N GLY A 434 -11.73 -29.38 11.29
CA GLY A 434 -12.84 -29.78 12.17
C GLY A 434 -12.69 -29.29 13.62
N GLU A 435 -11.46 -29.29 14.15
CA GLU A 435 -11.15 -28.81 15.50
C GLU A 435 -11.29 -27.28 15.57
N PHE A 436 -10.83 -26.60 14.53
CA PHE A 436 -11.08 -25.17 14.31
C PHE A 436 -12.58 -24.85 14.29
N ALA A 437 -13.39 -25.59 13.51
CA ALA A 437 -14.83 -25.38 13.43
C ALA A 437 -15.53 -25.56 14.79
N MET A 438 -15.09 -26.55 15.59
CA MET A 438 -15.57 -26.76 16.94
C MET A 438 -15.32 -25.54 17.84
N LEU A 439 -14.08 -25.03 17.88
CA LEU A 439 -13.76 -23.84 18.68
C LEU A 439 -14.47 -22.58 18.18
N THR A 440 -14.58 -22.41 16.86
CA THR A 440 -15.32 -21.30 16.24
C THR A 440 -16.80 -21.34 16.61
N LYS A 441 -17.42 -22.52 16.67
CA LYS A 441 -18.78 -22.68 17.18
C LYS A 441 -18.90 -22.29 18.66
N MET A 442 -17.90 -22.62 19.48
CA MET A 442 -17.90 -22.33 20.92
C MET A 442 -17.65 -20.84 21.24
N LEU A 443 -16.67 -20.22 20.59
CA LEU A 443 -16.14 -18.90 20.97
C LEU A 443 -16.16 -17.85 19.86
N GLY A 444 -16.44 -18.22 18.61
CA GLY A 444 -16.33 -17.34 17.45
C GLY A 444 -17.30 -16.16 17.43
N SER A 445 -18.35 -16.15 18.26
CA SER A 445 -19.22 -14.98 18.42
C SER A 445 -18.58 -13.88 19.29
N LYS A 446 -17.54 -14.22 20.08
CA LYS A 446 -16.85 -13.31 21.02
C LYS A 446 -15.42 -13.04 20.59
N LEU A 447 -14.76 -14.04 20.00
CA LEU A 447 -13.34 -14.02 19.65
C LEU A 447 -13.15 -14.08 18.14
N SER A 448 -12.08 -13.45 17.68
CA SER A 448 -11.55 -13.70 16.35
C SER A 448 -10.72 -14.98 16.42
N ILE A 449 -11.21 -16.05 15.80
CA ILE A 449 -10.46 -17.30 15.60
C ILE A 449 -9.76 -17.15 14.26
N VAL A 450 -8.45 -16.95 14.31
CA VAL A 450 -7.62 -16.59 13.16
C VAL A 450 -6.91 -17.81 12.63
N GLY A 451 -7.07 -18.07 11.33
CA GLY A 451 -6.26 -19.07 10.63
C GLY A 451 -5.04 -18.42 9.98
N ASP A 452 -3.85 -18.88 10.36
CA ASP A 452 -2.56 -18.56 9.74
C ASP A 452 -2.03 -19.78 9.01
N ASP A 453 -1.39 -20.73 9.69
CA ASP A 453 -0.90 -21.99 9.11
C ASP A 453 -2.07 -22.80 8.49
N LEU A 454 -3.28 -22.68 9.06
CA LEU A 454 -4.49 -23.30 8.50
C LEU A 454 -4.78 -22.80 7.08
N LEU A 455 -4.53 -21.53 6.79
CA LEU A 455 -4.99 -20.86 5.57
C LEU A 455 -3.86 -20.53 4.61
N VAL A 456 -2.65 -20.24 5.12
CA VAL A 456 -1.43 -19.82 4.42
C VAL A 456 -1.68 -18.77 3.33
N THR A 457 -2.63 -17.87 3.55
CA THR A 457 -3.09 -16.88 2.57
C THR A 457 -3.51 -17.51 1.21
N ASN A 458 -3.87 -18.79 1.19
CA ASN A 458 -4.22 -19.55 0.00
C ASN A 458 -5.74 -19.55 -0.23
N THR A 459 -6.17 -19.10 -1.41
CA THR A 459 -7.59 -18.90 -1.74
C THR A 459 -8.41 -20.19 -1.69
N GLU A 460 -7.85 -21.35 -2.03
CA GLU A 460 -8.55 -22.64 -1.98
C GLU A 460 -8.72 -23.15 -0.54
N ARG A 461 -7.71 -22.96 0.31
CA ARG A 461 -7.82 -23.29 1.74
C ARG A 461 -8.79 -22.34 2.44
N ILE A 462 -8.80 -21.05 2.09
CA ILE A 462 -9.79 -20.08 2.57
C ILE A 462 -11.20 -20.51 2.20
N LYS A 463 -11.47 -20.88 0.95
CA LYS A 463 -12.79 -21.39 0.53
C LYS A 463 -13.19 -22.63 1.31
N THR A 464 -12.26 -23.57 1.52
CA THR A 464 -12.49 -24.79 2.30
C THR A 464 -12.86 -24.46 3.75
N ALA A 465 -12.13 -23.55 4.38
CA ALA A 465 -12.38 -23.11 5.74
C ALA A 465 -13.73 -22.36 5.88
N ILE A 466 -14.11 -21.55 4.88
CA ILE A 466 -15.43 -20.90 4.81
C ILE A 466 -16.55 -21.94 4.75
N MET A 467 -16.45 -22.93 3.85
CA MET A 467 -17.45 -23.99 3.74
C MET A 467 -17.59 -24.81 5.02
N GLY A 468 -16.46 -25.08 5.71
CA GLY A 468 -16.44 -25.81 6.97
C GLY A 468 -16.73 -24.97 8.22
N SER A 469 -16.94 -23.65 8.08
CA SER A 469 -17.02 -22.71 9.21
C SER A 469 -15.86 -22.87 10.21
N ALA A 470 -14.66 -23.14 9.69
CA ALA A 470 -13.49 -23.50 10.49
C ALA A 470 -12.99 -22.33 11.34
N CYS A 471 -12.92 -21.13 10.77
CA CYS A 471 -12.49 -19.92 11.47
C CYS A 471 -13.37 -18.73 11.08
N ASN A 472 -13.08 -17.54 11.61
CA ASN A 472 -13.84 -16.33 11.29
C ASN A 472 -12.91 -15.12 10.99
N ALA A 473 -11.62 -15.38 10.84
CA ALA A 473 -10.62 -14.39 10.53
C ALA A 473 -9.45 -15.01 9.73
N LEU A 474 -8.97 -14.26 8.75
CA LEU A 474 -7.79 -14.57 7.94
C LEU A 474 -6.58 -13.81 8.44
N LEU A 475 -5.45 -14.49 8.69
CA LEU A 475 -4.15 -13.84 8.75
C LEU A 475 -3.59 -13.68 7.33
N LEU A 476 -3.51 -12.45 6.85
CA LEU A 476 -3.09 -12.11 5.49
C LEU A 476 -1.59 -11.77 5.47
N LYS A 477 -0.78 -12.67 4.90
CA LYS A 477 0.67 -12.49 4.69
C LYS A 477 0.95 -12.50 3.18
N PRO A 478 1.19 -11.33 2.54
CA PRO A 478 1.35 -11.26 1.09
C PRO A 478 2.44 -12.16 0.51
N ASN A 479 3.53 -12.40 1.26
CA ASN A 479 4.61 -13.26 0.81
C ASN A 479 4.27 -14.77 0.85
N GLN A 480 3.25 -15.20 1.62
CA GLN A 480 2.78 -16.60 1.60
C GLN A 480 2.04 -16.95 0.30
N ILE A 481 1.42 -15.97 -0.37
CA ILE A 481 0.74 -16.19 -1.65
C ILE A 481 1.58 -15.72 -2.84
N GLY A 482 2.37 -14.65 -2.68
CA GLY A 482 3.49 -14.30 -3.56
C GLY A 482 3.25 -13.17 -4.58
N THR A 483 2.04 -12.64 -4.72
CA THR A 483 1.77 -11.35 -5.40
C THR A 483 0.77 -10.51 -4.61
N VAL A 484 0.81 -9.19 -4.80
CA VAL A 484 -0.15 -8.27 -4.16
C VAL A 484 -1.56 -8.53 -4.70
N SER A 485 -1.73 -8.76 -6.01
CA SER A 485 -3.05 -9.08 -6.59
C SER A 485 -3.71 -10.30 -5.95
N GLU A 486 -2.98 -11.39 -5.75
CA GLU A 486 -3.52 -12.59 -5.08
C GLU A 486 -3.78 -12.35 -3.59
N ALA A 487 -2.96 -11.55 -2.92
CA ALA A 487 -3.18 -11.19 -1.51
C ALA A 487 -4.46 -10.34 -1.33
N LEU A 488 -4.71 -9.40 -2.24
CA LEU A 488 -5.95 -8.61 -2.24
C LEU A 488 -7.17 -9.51 -2.50
N GLU A 489 -7.04 -10.50 -3.38
CA GLU A 489 -8.11 -11.48 -3.64
C GLU A 489 -8.39 -12.36 -2.42
N ALA A 490 -7.37 -12.86 -1.73
CA ALA A 490 -7.54 -13.60 -0.48
C ALA A 490 -8.24 -12.75 0.60
N GLY A 491 -7.85 -11.49 0.74
CA GLY A 491 -8.53 -10.54 1.63
C GLY A 491 -9.99 -10.30 1.23
N ARG A 492 -10.28 -10.16 -0.07
CA ARG A 492 -11.65 -10.00 -0.60
C ARG A 492 -12.52 -11.20 -0.27
N LEU A 493 -12.04 -12.42 -0.51
CA LEU A 493 -12.78 -13.65 -0.19
C LEU A 493 -13.15 -13.74 1.29
N ALA A 494 -12.22 -13.40 2.19
CA ALA A 494 -12.50 -13.35 3.62
C ALA A 494 -13.58 -12.30 3.96
N LYS A 495 -13.46 -11.07 3.43
CA LYS A 495 -14.44 -10.01 3.68
C LYS A 495 -15.84 -10.36 3.16
N GLU A 496 -15.93 -10.98 1.99
CA GLU A 496 -17.21 -11.42 1.41
C GLU A 496 -17.88 -12.53 2.23
N ALA A 497 -17.10 -13.37 2.91
CA ALA A 497 -17.60 -14.35 3.87
C ALA A 497 -17.95 -13.74 5.25
N GLY A 498 -17.85 -12.42 5.41
CA GLY A 498 -18.06 -11.73 6.68
C GLY A 498 -16.95 -11.96 7.70
N TRP A 499 -15.79 -12.46 7.27
CA TRP A 499 -14.64 -12.68 8.14
C TRP A 499 -13.86 -11.40 8.37
N LYS A 500 -13.15 -11.38 9.49
CA LYS A 500 -12.13 -10.36 9.74
C LYS A 500 -10.87 -10.66 8.94
N VAL A 501 -10.11 -9.61 8.65
CA VAL A 501 -8.79 -9.70 8.02
C VAL A 501 -7.77 -9.09 8.98
N VAL A 502 -6.70 -9.84 9.20
CA VAL A 502 -5.55 -9.45 10.02
C VAL A 502 -4.35 -9.37 9.10
N VAL A 503 -3.90 -8.16 8.75
CA VAL A 503 -2.70 -8.03 7.91
C VAL A 503 -1.48 -8.23 8.79
N SER A 504 -0.60 -9.14 8.39
CA SER A 504 0.52 -9.58 9.22
C SER A 504 1.88 -9.32 8.59
N HIS A 505 2.83 -9.00 9.46
CA HIS A 505 4.26 -9.07 9.17
C HIS A 505 4.76 -10.53 9.07
N ARG A 506 6.07 -10.71 8.88
CA ARG A 506 6.80 -11.97 9.14
C ARG A 506 7.93 -11.74 10.14
N SER A 507 8.45 -12.81 10.75
CA SER A 507 9.53 -12.71 11.73
C SER A 507 10.82 -12.13 11.12
N GLY A 508 11.17 -12.42 9.86
CA GLY A 508 12.24 -11.72 9.13
C GLY A 508 11.71 -10.56 8.29
N GLU A 509 11.50 -9.39 8.90
CA GLU A 509 11.02 -8.20 8.19
C GLU A 509 12.15 -7.31 7.66
N THR A 510 11.81 -6.37 6.81
CA THR A 510 12.65 -5.25 6.39
C THR A 510 12.06 -3.93 6.90
N ASP A 511 12.67 -2.79 6.60
CA ASP A 511 12.10 -1.47 6.85
C ASP A 511 10.96 -1.09 5.88
N ASP A 512 10.61 -2.00 4.97
CA ASP A 512 9.53 -1.82 4.00
C ASP A 512 8.15 -1.81 4.70
N SER A 513 7.44 -0.69 4.63
CA SER A 513 6.13 -0.53 5.30
C SER A 513 4.91 -0.92 4.44
N PHE A 514 5.08 -1.66 3.35
CA PHE A 514 3.99 -1.95 2.37
C PHE A 514 2.71 -2.51 3.00
N ILE A 515 2.84 -3.40 3.99
CA ILE A 515 1.69 -4.03 4.65
C ILE A 515 0.80 -3.03 5.43
N ALA A 516 1.33 -1.87 5.83
CA ALA A 516 0.52 -0.81 6.42
C ALA A 516 -0.49 -0.24 5.41
N ASP A 517 -0.06 -0.02 4.16
CA ASP A 517 -0.94 0.43 3.09
C ASP A 517 -1.94 -0.66 2.68
N ILE A 518 -1.55 -1.94 2.68
CA ILE A 518 -2.49 -3.05 2.48
C ILE A 518 -3.58 -3.02 3.55
N ALA A 519 -3.20 -2.95 4.83
CA ALA A 519 -4.14 -3.00 5.95
C ALA A 519 -5.24 -1.94 5.82
N VAL A 520 -4.88 -0.72 5.43
CA VAL A 520 -5.83 0.37 5.21
C VAL A 520 -6.65 0.16 3.93
N GLY A 521 -6.02 -0.25 2.83
CA GLY A 521 -6.68 -0.46 1.54
C GLY A 521 -7.76 -1.54 1.60
N VAL A 522 -7.46 -2.69 2.22
CA VAL A 522 -8.41 -3.81 2.38
C VAL A 522 -9.37 -3.63 3.55
N GLY A 523 -9.18 -2.58 4.36
CA GLY A 523 -9.99 -2.31 5.55
C GLY A 523 -9.86 -3.40 6.60
N ALA A 524 -8.64 -3.85 6.87
CA ALA A 524 -8.34 -4.87 7.87
C ALA A 524 -8.84 -4.45 9.26
N GLU A 525 -9.38 -5.39 10.02
CA GLU A 525 -9.76 -5.16 11.42
C GLU A 525 -8.51 -5.03 12.29
N PHE A 526 -7.49 -5.82 11.99
CA PHE A 526 -6.27 -5.86 12.77
C PHE A 526 -5.01 -5.77 11.89
N ALA A 527 -3.95 -5.23 12.47
CA ALA A 527 -2.60 -5.26 11.91
C ALA A 527 -1.65 -5.91 12.92
N LYS A 528 -1.18 -7.13 12.63
CA LYS A 528 -0.18 -7.86 13.43
C LYS A 528 1.21 -7.46 12.92
N ILE A 529 1.75 -6.39 13.49
CA ILE A 529 2.98 -5.73 13.01
C ILE A 529 4.11 -5.72 14.05
N GLY A 530 3.99 -6.54 15.10
CA GLY A 530 5.00 -6.73 16.15
C GLY A 530 4.90 -5.72 17.29
N ALA A 531 5.86 -5.77 18.21
CA ALA A 531 5.96 -4.82 19.32
C ALA A 531 6.23 -3.39 18.82
N PRO A 532 6.02 -2.35 19.65
CA PRO A 532 6.45 -0.98 19.36
C PRO A 532 7.97 -0.82 19.55
N ALA A 533 8.77 -1.79 19.08
CA ALA A 533 10.21 -1.86 19.19
C ALA A 533 10.81 -2.50 17.92
N ARG A 534 12.07 -2.14 17.62
CA ARG A 534 12.81 -2.50 16.40
C ARG A 534 12.28 -1.80 15.13
N GLY A 535 13.20 -1.32 14.29
CA GLY A 535 12.89 -0.41 13.18
C GLY A 535 12.00 -1.03 12.08
N GLU A 536 12.17 -2.32 11.82
CA GLU A 536 11.37 -3.08 10.87
C GLU A 536 9.91 -3.24 11.31
N ARG A 537 9.60 -3.05 12.60
CA ARG A 537 8.24 -3.05 13.16
C ARG A 537 7.68 -1.63 13.23
N THR A 538 8.42 -0.73 13.86
CA THR A 538 8.00 0.67 14.05
C THR A 538 7.84 1.43 12.74
N SER A 539 8.52 1.02 11.66
CA SER A 539 8.28 1.54 10.30
C SER A 539 6.82 1.40 9.86
N LYS A 540 6.14 0.28 10.20
CA LYS A 540 4.73 0.05 9.87
C LYS A 540 3.80 0.88 10.75
N TYR A 541 4.05 0.95 12.06
CA TYR A 541 3.33 1.86 12.96
C TYR A 541 3.41 3.30 12.46
N ASN A 542 4.62 3.77 12.16
CA ASN A 542 4.85 5.13 11.66
C ASN A 542 4.24 5.37 10.28
N ARG A 543 4.14 4.35 9.43
CA ARG A 543 3.42 4.47 8.16
C ARG A 543 1.92 4.62 8.38
N LEU A 544 1.32 3.83 9.29
CA LEU A 544 -0.09 3.92 9.65
C LEU A 544 -0.44 5.28 10.28
N LEU A 545 0.41 5.83 11.16
CA LEU A 545 0.23 7.20 11.69
C LEU A 545 0.19 8.25 10.57
N ARG A 546 1.10 8.16 9.59
CA ARG A 546 1.09 9.07 8.42
C ARG A 546 -0.15 8.86 7.53
N ILE A 547 -0.65 7.64 7.42
CA ILE A 547 -1.89 7.39 6.65
C ILE A 547 -3.09 7.97 7.39
N GLU A 548 -3.17 7.83 8.72
CA GLU A 548 -4.21 8.46 9.54
C GLU A 548 -4.24 9.99 9.33
N GLU A 549 -3.09 10.65 9.39
CA GLU A 549 -2.96 12.09 9.09
C GLU A 549 -3.47 12.43 7.68
N GLN A 550 -3.11 11.62 6.67
CA GLN A 550 -3.56 11.81 5.29
C GLN A 550 -5.07 11.62 5.10
N LEU A 551 -5.70 10.78 5.91
CA LEU A 551 -7.14 10.57 5.87
C LEU A 551 -7.91 11.68 6.60
N LEU A 552 -7.32 12.29 7.63
CA LEU A 552 -7.90 13.43 8.35
C LEU A 552 -7.77 14.77 7.61
N ALA A 553 -6.75 14.92 6.77
CA ALA A 553 -6.49 16.14 5.99
C ALA A 553 -7.39 16.29 4.74
N ARG A 554 -8.24 15.31 4.46
CA ARG A 554 -9.22 15.32 3.36
C ARG A 554 -10.59 15.65 3.88
#